data_AF-A0AAW1QW86-F1
#
_entry.id   AF-A0AAW1QW86-F1
#
_cell.length_a   1.000
_cell.length_b   1.000
_cell.length_c   1.000
_cell.angle_alpha   90.00
_cell.angle_beta   90.00
_cell.angle_gamma   90.00
#
_symmetry.space_group_name_H-M   'P 1'
#
loop_
_entity.id
_entity.type
_entity.pdbx_description
1 polymer ?
#
loop_
_entity_poly.entity_id
_entity_poly.type
_entity_poly.pdbx_seq_one_letter_code
_entity_poly.pdbx_strand_id
1 'polypeptide(L)'
;MDIDLSFFERVAAEVPGAPVPDNEAERLVALGELELADHEDPALESMCTLLTSLFNVPLAAVAVVERETSSWLASSPSAKREPARGLTRFPRAHSMCAYTLVPPEPEMMVVEDCLADRRFMRNAFVAHPPYVRFYAGCPLLSSSGYRLGALCIVDTAPRRFSEDKLRLLAGFADMAVRRLEKRIALQRHMASSRRLLRTLECFTSGILLVDTRTPEWPILHANEACAELTGEPAGGLTGESMWKLYSLVGETQEELLARHAELAPAHDFMVHARARQARDDDATPLVTLRFRPASEGSLDPYTPHVRLPATATCAPQREKLSLYFAVIEAGGAPAGQPCQAPDLPAVHGTCRPPGTPSGAVARRNASA
;
A
#
# COMPACT_ATOMS: atom_id res chain seq x y z
N MET A 1 -13.15 -35.09 0.52
CA MET A 1 -14.18 -35.47 -0.48
C MET A 1 -14.41 -34.21 -1.27
N ASP A 2 -13.76 -34.18 -2.43
CA ASP A 2 -13.13 -32.96 -2.92
C ASP A 2 -14.02 -32.34 -3.99
N ILE A 3 -14.85 -31.40 -3.57
CA ILE A 3 -15.47 -30.46 -4.49
C ILE A 3 -14.34 -29.54 -4.94
N ASP A 4 -13.77 -29.82 -6.11
CA ASP A 4 -12.74 -29.02 -6.75
C ASP A 4 -13.29 -28.38 -8.03
N LEU A 5 -12.45 -27.62 -8.75
CA LEU A 5 -12.87 -27.03 -10.04
C LEU A 5 -13.33 -28.08 -11.05
N SER A 6 -12.70 -29.27 -11.05
CA SER A 6 -13.09 -30.37 -11.94
C SER A 6 -14.48 -30.92 -11.63
N PHE A 7 -14.90 -30.89 -10.36
CA PHE A 7 -16.27 -31.21 -9.99
C PHE A 7 -17.24 -30.23 -10.63
N PHE A 8 -17.00 -28.93 -10.53
CA PHE A 8 -17.88 -27.93 -11.15
C PHE A 8 -17.92 -28.05 -12.66
N GLU A 9 -16.81 -28.36 -13.34
CA GLU A 9 -16.81 -28.62 -14.78
C GLU A 9 -17.76 -29.75 -15.19
N ARG A 10 -17.92 -30.77 -14.32
CA ARG A 10 -18.86 -31.89 -14.55
C ARG A 10 -20.33 -31.51 -14.31
N VAL A 11 -20.61 -30.51 -13.47
CA VAL A 11 -21.98 -30.08 -13.10
C VAL A 11 -22.39 -28.72 -13.68
N ALA A 12 -21.49 -28.04 -14.42
CA ALA A 12 -21.65 -26.66 -14.90
C ALA A 12 -22.84 -26.46 -15.84
N ALA A 13 -23.35 -27.53 -16.47
CA ALA A 13 -24.40 -27.44 -17.49
C ALA A 13 -25.82 -27.15 -16.94
N GLU A 14 -26.03 -27.14 -15.62
CA GLU A 14 -27.39 -27.23 -15.06
C GLU A 14 -27.93 -25.96 -14.36
N VAL A 15 -27.14 -24.89 -14.21
CA VAL A 15 -27.53 -23.72 -13.40
C VAL A 15 -27.32 -22.39 -14.15
N PRO A 16 -28.35 -21.53 -14.28
CA PRO A 16 -28.24 -20.25 -15.00
C PRO A 16 -27.27 -19.23 -14.38
N GLY A 17 -27.01 -19.35 -13.08
CA GLY A 17 -26.24 -18.35 -12.32
C GLY A 17 -27.01 -17.07 -12.00
N ALA A 18 -26.41 -16.21 -11.20
CA ALA A 18 -26.96 -14.89 -10.89
C ALA A 18 -26.90 -13.98 -12.13
N PRO A 19 -27.91 -13.11 -12.37
CA PRO A 19 -27.81 -12.05 -13.36
C PRO A 19 -26.57 -11.17 -13.17
N VAL A 20 -26.08 -10.61 -14.26
CA VAL A 20 -24.99 -9.63 -14.23
C VAL A 20 -25.59 -8.26 -13.90
N PRO A 21 -25.07 -7.53 -12.90
CA PRO A 21 -25.56 -6.20 -12.57
C PRO A 21 -25.16 -5.16 -13.63
N ASP A 22 -25.94 -4.08 -13.78
CA ASP A 22 -25.71 -3.05 -14.81
C ASP A 22 -24.35 -2.33 -14.66
N ASN A 23 -23.84 -2.21 -13.44
CA ASN A 23 -22.57 -1.57 -13.10
C ASN A 23 -21.39 -2.57 -12.98
N GLU A 24 -21.48 -3.75 -13.62
CA GLU A 24 -20.48 -4.81 -13.48
C GLU A 24 -19.08 -4.36 -13.90
N ALA A 25 -18.94 -3.53 -14.94
CA ALA A 25 -17.65 -3.08 -15.41
C ALA A 25 -16.92 -2.25 -14.35
N GLU A 26 -17.62 -1.26 -13.77
CA GLU A 26 -17.11 -0.40 -12.71
C GLU A 26 -16.87 -1.17 -11.41
N ARG A 27 -17.77 -2.11 -11.08
CA ARG A 27 -17.63 -3.02 -9.94
C ARG A 27 -16.35 -3.87 -10.05
N LEU A 28 -16.04 -4.39 -11.24
CA LEU A 28 -14.82 -5.17 -11.47
C LEU A 28 -13.56 -4.31 -11.40
N VAL A 29 -13.61 -3.03 -11.81
CA VAL A 29 -12.51 -2.07 -11.60
C VAL A 29 -12.29 -1.86 -10.09
N ALA A 30 -13.36 -1.57 -9.34
CA ALA A 30 -13.29 -1.40 -7.89
C ALA A 30 -12.81 -2.66 -7.16
N LEU A 31 -13.16 -3.85 -7.65
CA LEU A 31 -12.66 -5.12 -7.14
C LEU A 31 -11.16 -5.31 -7.44
N GLY A 32 -10.72 -4.93 -8.64
CA GLY A 32 -9.32 -5.01 -9.04
C GLY A 32 -8.40 -4.12 -8.19
N GLU A 33 -8.91 -2.99 -7.71
CA GLU A 33 -8.21 -2.13 -6.76
C GLU A 33 -7.89 -2.78 -5.41
N LEU A 34 -8.58 -3.88 -5.06
CA LEU A 34 -8.36 -4.57 -3.80
C LEU A 34 -7.10 -5.44 -3.76
N GLU A 35 -6.40 -5.56 -4.89
CA GLU A 35 -5.16 -6.34 -5.05
C GLU A 35 -5.26 -7.67 -4.29
N LEU A 36 -6.27 -8.46 -4.66
CA LEU A 36 -6.66 -9.73 -4.03
C LEU A 36 -5.63 -10.86 -4.25
N ALA A 37 -4.34 -10.54 -4.29
CA ALA A 37 -3.27 -11.52 -4.32
C ALA A 37 -3.50 -12.57 -3.22
N ASP A 38 -3.19 -13.84 -3.51
CA ASP A 38 -3.40 -15.04 -2.68
C ASP A 38 -2.74 -14.94 -1.29
N HIS A 39 -3.26 -14.06 -0.45
CA HIS A 39 -2.76 -13.76 0.87
C HIS A 39 -3.87 -14.06 1.87
N GLU A 40 -3.60 -15.06 2.70
CA GLU A 40 -4.45 -15.38 3.83
C GLU A 40 -4.54 -14.15 4.76
N ASP A 41 -5.75 -13.83 5.20
CA ASP A 41 -5.99 -12.76 6.16
C ASP A 41 -6.45 -13.37 7.51
N PRO A 42 -5.53 -13.55 8.47
CA PRO A 42 -5.84 -14.23 9.74
C PRO A 42 -6.96 -13.59 10.54
N ALA A 43 -7.19 -12.27 10.42
CA ALA A 43 -8.27 -11.64 11.18
C ALA A 43 -9.62 -11.74 10.46
N LEU A 44 -9.66 -11.81 9.13
CA LEU A 44 -10.89 -12.20 8.43
C LEU A 44 -11.24 -13.67 8.71
N GLU A 45 -10.26 -14.56 8.84
CA GLU A 45 -10.49 -15.95 9.23
C GLU A 45 -10.98 -16.08 10.68
N SER A 46 -10.38 -15.30 11.59
CA SER A 46 -10.83 -15.21 12.99
C SER A 46 -12.26 -14.68 13.06
N MET A 47 -12.60 -13.68 12.23
CA MET A 47 -13.97 -13.18 12.10
C MET A 47 -14.93 -14.27 11.62
N CYS A 48 -14.57 -15.03 10.58
CA CYS A 48 -15.38 -16.16 10.11
C CYS A 48 -15.59 -17.23 11.20
N THR A 49 -14.55 -17.53 11.99
CA THR A 49 -14.63 -18.46 13.13
C THR A 49 -15.54 -17.96 14.25
N LEU A 50 -15.52 -16.66 14.51
CA LEU A 50 -16.42 -16.03 15.47
C LEU A 50 -17.87 -16.10 14.97
N LEU A 51 -18.12 -15.84 13.70
CA LEU A 51 -19.44 -15.92 13.09
C LEU A 51 -20.03 -17.33 13.17
N THR A 52 -19.23 -18.37 12.91
CA THR A 52 -19.71 -19.75 13.06
C THR A 52 -20.14 -20.05 14.50
N SER A 53 -19.41 -19.52 15.48
CA SER A 53 -19.73 -19.70 16.91
C SER A 53 -20.97 -18.89 17.31
N LEU A 54 -21.06 -17.64 16.87
CA LEU A 54 -22.14 -16.71 17.20
C LEU A 54 -23.49 -17.14 16.61
N PHE A 55 -23.49 -17.59 15.36
CA PHE A 55 -24.70 -18.02 14.66
C PHE A 55 -24.98 -19.52 14.80
N ASN A 56 -24.07 -20.26 15.44
CA ASN A 56 -24.09 -21.72 15.57
C ASN A 56 -24.30 -22.40 14.21
N VAL A 57 -23.47 -22.06 13.23
CA VAL A 57 -23.51 -22.54 11.83
C VAL A 57 -22.18 -23.18 11.46
N PRO A 58 -22.17 -24.18 10.56
CA PRO A 58 -20.95 -24.92 10.22
C PRO A 58 -19.96 -24.11 9.39
N LEU A 59 -20.40 -23.09 8.64
CA LEU A 59 -19.56 -22.37 7.71
C LEU A 59 -19.90 -20.87 7.68
N ALA A 60 -18.84 -20.06 7.70
CA ALA A 60 -18.86 -18.64 7.38
C ALA A 60 -17.71 -18.31 6.42
N ALA A 61 -17.92 -17.36 5.50
CA ALA A 61 -16.92 -16.94 4.55
C ALA A 61 -17.05 -15.47 4.15
N VAL A 62 -15.91 -14.83 3.89
CA VAL A 62 -15.81 -13.55 3.19
C VAL A 62 -15.53 -13.88 1.73
N ALA A 63 -16.51 -13.69 0.85
CA ALA A 63 -16.42 -14.04 -0.55
C ALA A 63 -16.44 -12.78 -1.43
N VAL A 64 -15.59 -12.77 -2.45
CA VAL A 64 -15.63 -11.82 -3.56
C VAL A 64 -16.11 -12.50 -4.82
N VAL A 65 -16.73 -11.72 -5.70
CA VAL A 65 -17.28 -12.22 -6.96
C VAL A 65 -16.53 -11.54 -8.09
N GLU A 66 -15.78 -12.33 -8.85
CA GLU A 66 -15.05 -11.90 -10.04
C GLU A 66 -15.92 -12.06 -11.29
N ARG A 67 -15.35 -11.83 -12.48
CA ARG A 67 -16.05 -11.95 -13.76
C ARG A 67 -16.65 -13.34 -13.95
N GLU A 68 -15.82 -14.37 -13.89
CA GLU A 68 -16.22 -15.76 -14.15
C GLU A 68 -16.24 -16.66 -12.91
N THR A 69 -15.68 -16.17 -11.80
CA THR A 69 -15.50 -16.97 -10.59
C THR A 69 -15.96 -16.24 -9.34
N SER A 70 -16.13 -16.98 -8.26
CA SER A 70 -16.23 -16.44 -6.92
C SER A 70 -15.13 -17.05 -6.08
N SER A 71 -14.51 -16.20 -5.26
CA SER A 71 -13.32 -16.54 -4.49
C SER A 71 -13.57 -16.22 -3.02
N TRP A 72 -13.20 -17.13 -2.12
CA TRP A 72 -13.21 -16.89 -0.68
C TRP A 72 -11.91 -16.24 -0.26
N LEU A 73 -11.97 -15.00 0.25
CA LEU A 73 -10.82 -14.32 0.84
C LEU A 73 -10.50 -14.85 2.24
N ALA A 74 -11.53 -15.34 2.93
CA ALA A 74 -11.40 -15.99 4.22
C ALA A 74 -12.60 -16.92 4.45
N SER A 75 -12.39 -17.96 5.24
CA SER A 75 -13.45 -18.88 5.66
C SER A 75 -13.14 -19.48 7.02
N SER A 76 -14.18 -19.94 7.72
CA SER A 76 -14.04 -20.67 8.98
C SER A 76 -13.31 -22.02 8.77
N PRO A 77 -12.55 -22.55 9.74
CA PRO A 77 -11.78 -23.79 9.60
C PRO A 77 -12.56 -25.01 9.09
N SER A 78 -13.86 -25.11 9.40
CA SER A 78 -14.74 -26.17 8.90
C SER A 78 -14.82 -26.23 7.37
N ALA A 79 -14.55 -25.12 6.69
CA ALA A 79 -14.46 -25.01 5.23
C ALA A 79 -13.17 -25.61 4.65
N LYS A 80 -12.13 -25.76 5.49
CA LYS A 80 -10.75 -26.08 5.09
C LYS A 80 -10.38 -27.55 5.30
N ARG A 81 -11.34 -28.46 5.54
CA ARG A 81 -11.01 -29.88 5.78
C ARG A 81 -10.37 -30.54 4.55
N GLU A 82 -9.22 -31.14 4.80
CA GLU A 82 -8.19 -31.67 3.87
C GLU A 82 -8.59 -32.86 2.97
N PRO A 83 -7.78 -33.13 1.90
CA PRO A 83 -6.50 -32.52 1.57
C PRO A 83 -6.57 -31.64 0.32
N ALA A 84 -7.10 -30.43 0.46
CA ALA A 84 -6.83 -29.23 -0.34
C ALA A 84 -7.67 -28.15 0.37
N ARG A 85 -7.25 -26.90 0.56
CA ARG A 85 -7.43 -25.78 -0.41
C ARG A 85 -8.65 -25.84 -1.36
N GLY A 86 -9.60 -26.74 -1.16
CA GLY A 86 -10.44 -27.31 -2.22
C GLY A 86 -11.49 -26.37 -2.81
N LEU A 87 -11.82 -25.26 -2.15
CA LEU A 87 -12.90 -24.37 -2.60
C LEU A 87 -12.64 -22.90 -2.34
N THR A 88 -11.38 -22.47 -2.42
CA THR A 88 -11.07 -21.04 -2.39
C THR A 88 -11.63 -20.32 -3.61
N ARG A 89 -11.90 -21.03 -4.71
CA ARG A 89 -12.42 -20.45 -5.96
C ARG A 89 -13.31 -21.45 -6.70
N PHE A 90 -14.43 -20.98 -7.21
CA PHE A 90 -15.41 -21.78 -7.98
C PHE A 90 -16.15 -20.92 -9.00
N PRO A 91 -16.82 -21.50 -10.02
CA PRO A 91 -17.49 -20.72 -11.05
C PRO A 91 -18.58 -19.80 -10.48
N ARG A 92 -18.70 -18.59 -11.04
CA ARG A 92 -19.67 -17.57 -10.61
C ARG A 92 -21.11 -18.09 -10.68
N ALA A 93 -21.42 -18.96 -11.63
CA ALA A 93 -22.74 -19.57 -11.78
C ALA A 93 -23.21 -20.35 -10.53
N HIS A 94 -22.27 -20.86 -9.72
CA HIS A 94 -22.57 -21.58 -8.48
C HIS A 94 -22.52 -20.68 -7.23
N SER A 95 -22.21 -19.40 -7.38
CA SER A 95 -22.09 -18.46 -6.27
C SER A 95 -23.44 -17.94 -5.81
N MET A 96 -23.84 -18.33 -4.60
CA MET A 96 -24.96 -17.68 -3.91
C MET A 96 -24.65 -16.21 -3.62
N CYS A 97 -23.38 -15.88 -3.34
CA CYS A 97 -22.94 -14.51 -3.10
C CYS A 97 -23.12 -13.60 -4.33
N ALA A 98 -23.05 -14.14 -5.56
CA ALA A 98 -23.28 -13.35 -6.77
C ALA A 98 -24.70 -12.78 -6.84
N TYR A 99 -25.70 -13.44 -6.24
CA TYR A 99 -27.07 -12.91 -6.20
C TYR A 99 -27.21 -11.68 -5.31
N THR A 100 -26.29 -11.43 -4.37
CA THR A 100 -26.31 -10.22 -3.53
C THR A 100 -25.90 -8.95 -4.29
N LEU A 101 -25.33 -9.11 -5.49
CA LEU A 101 -24.90 -7.99 -6.33
C LEU A 101 -26.05 -7.35 -7.12
N VAL A 102 -27.14 -8.08 -7.31
CA VAL A 102 -28.18 -7.77 -8.30
C VAL A 102 -29.28 -6.83 -7.82
N PRO A 103 -29.77 -6.90 -6.56
CA PRO A 103 -30.86 -6.03 -6.10
C PRO A 103 -30.51 -4.55 -6.27
N PRO A 104 -31.48 -3.64 -6.49
CA PRO A 104 -31.19 -2.21 -6.66
C PRO A 104 -30.54 -1.61 -5.41
N GLU A 105 -30.99 -2.02 -4.23
CA GLU A 105 -30.42 -1.61 -2.94
C GLU A 105 -29.51 -2.71 -2.35
N PRO A 106 -28.53 -2.36 -1.49
CA PRO A 106 -27.59 -3.30 -0.89
C PRO A 106 -28.26 -4.12 0.24
N GLU A 107 -29.26 -4.91 -0.15
CA GLU A 107 -30.05 -5.72 0.77
C GLU A 107 -29.35 -7.04 1.09
N MET A 108 -29.54 -7.49 2.34
CA MET A 108 -29.10 -8.81 2.76
C MET A 108 -29.99 -9.89 2.13
N MET A 109 -29.38 -10.95 1.62
CA MET A 109 -30.12 -12.10 1.10
C MET A 109 -30.17 -13.20 2.15
N VAL A 110 -31.38 -13.57 2.60
CA VAL A 110 -31.63 -14.74 3.45
C VAL A 110 -32.44 -15.77 2.68
N VAL A 111 -31.99 -17.01 2.73
CA VAL A 111 -32.65 -18.18 2.17
C VAL A 111 -32.78 -19.20 3.30
N GLU A 112 -34.01 -19.34 3.81
CA GLU A 112 -34.28 -20.23 4.95
C GLU A 112 -34.13 -21.70 4.58
N ASP A 113 -34.52 -22.07 3.35
CA ASP A 113 -34.32 -23.39 2.74
C ASP A 113 -33.93 -23.29 1.26
N CYS A 114 -32.65 -23.52 0.95
CA CYS A 114 -32.09 -23.51 -0.40
C CYS A 114 -32.64 -24.62 -1.30
N LEU A 115 -33.17 -25.71 -0.72
CA LEU A 115 -33.79 -26.80 -1.50
C LEU A 115 -35.19 -26.39 -2.01
N ALA A 116 -35.87 -25.50 -1.28
CA ALA A 116 -37.16 -24.95 -1.66
C ALA A 116 -37.03 -23.69 -2.57
N ASP A 117 -35.86 -23.05 -2.59
CA ASP A 117 -35.63 -21.85 -3.39
C ASP A 117 -35.30 -22.20 -4.86
N ARG A 118 -36.13 -21.73 -5.80
CA ARG A 118 -35.96 -21.99 -7.25
C ARG A 118 -34.62 -21.52 -7.81
N ARG A 119 -33.97 -20.52 -7.18
CA ARG A 119 -32.64 -20.01 -7.59
C ARG A 119 -31.53 -20.99 -7.22
N PHE A 120 -31.71 -21.78 -6.16
CA PHE A 120 -30.65 -22.56 -5.53
C PHE A 120 -30.90 -24.08 -5.51
N MET A 121 -32.12 -24.55 -5.76
CA MET A 121 -32.46 -25.98 -5.65
C MET A 121 -31.60 -26.89 -6.57
N ARG A 122 -31.07 -26.36 -7.67
CA ARG A 122 -30.14 -27.05 -8.60
C ARG A 122 -28.69 -26.62 -8.43
N ASN A 123 -28.39 -25.73 -7.48
CA ASN A 123 -27.02 -25.31 -7.21
C ASN A 123 -26.20 -26.52 -6.71
N ALA A 124 -24.99 -26.68 -7.21
CA ALA A 124 -24.14 -27.82 -6.88
C ALA A 124 -23.89 -27.99 -5.37
N PHE A 125 -23.78 -26.89 -4.61
CA PHE A 125 -23.63 -26.95 -3.15
C PHE A 125 -24.89 -27.40 -2.42
N VAL A 126 -26.06 -27.36 -3.07
CA VAL A 126 -27.37 -27.75 -2.51
C VAL A 126 -27.73 -29.17 -2.90
N ALA A 127 -27.54 -29.51 -4.18
CA ALA A 127 -27.88 -30.81 -4.77
C ALA A 127 -26.88 -31.92 -4.41
N HIS A 128 -25.62 -31.55 -4.13
CA HIS A 128 -24.54 -32.45 -3.74
C HIS A 128 -24.00 -32.06 -2.36
N PRO A 129 -23.16 -32.90 -1.72
CA PRO A 129 -22.43 -32.47 -0.53
C PRO A 129 -21.80 -31.09 -0.77
N PRO A 130 -21.85 -30.16 0.21
CA PRO A 130 -22.25 -30.37 1.60
C PRO A 130 -23.76 -30.34 1.86
N TYR A 131 -24.61 -30.27 0.83
CA TYR A 131 -26.07 -30.19 0.94
C TYR A 131 -26.52 -28.94 1.71
N VAL A 132 -26.07 -27.76 1.26
CA VAL A 132 -26.50 -26.48 1.82
C VAL A 132 -28.02 -26.40 1.83
N ARG A 133 -28.57 -26.01 2.98
CA ARG A 133 -30.00 -25.76 3.19
C ARG A 133 -30.26 -24.34 3.64
N PHE A 134 -29.36 -23.70 4.38
CA PHE A 134 -29.54 -22.31 4.78
C PHE A 134 -28.42 -21.45 4.22
N TYR A 135 -28.77 -20.23 3.78
CA TYR A 135 -27.81 -19.21 3.38
C TYR A 135 -28.27 -17.85 3.90
N ALA A 136 -27.35 -17.09 4.51
CA ALA A 136 -27.51 -15.66 4.70
C ALA A 136 -26.25 -14.94 4.25
N GLY A 137 -26.39 -13.96 3.36
CA GLY A 137 -25.29 -13.21 2.76
C GLY A 137 -25.53 -11.71 2.82
N CYS A 138 -24.63 -11.00 3.48
CA CYS A 138 -24.59 -9.54 3.52
C CYS A 138 -23.62 -9.03 2.44
N PRO A 139 -24.05 -8.13 1.54
CA PRO A 139 -23.15 -7.60 0.51
C PRO A 139 -21.98 -6.85 1.15
N LEU A 140 -20.78 -7.04 0.57
CA LEU A 140 -19.58 -6.27 0.92
C LEU A 140 -19.59 -4.97 0.12
N LEU A 141 -20.18 -3.92 0.68
CA LEU A 141 -20.29 -2.60 0.05
C LEU A 141 -19.03 -1.78 0.31
N SER A 142 -18.25 -1.49 -0.73
CA SER A 142 -17.07 -0.63 -0.63
C SER A 142 -17.44 0.81 -0.30
N SER A 143 -16.47 1.58 0.21
CA SER A 143 -16.58 3.03 0.38
C SER A 143 -16.87 3.78 -0.93
N SER A 144 -16.50 3.19 -2.07
CA SER A 144 -16.81 3.68 -3.42
C SER A 144 -18.21 3.29 -3.93
N GLY A 145 -19.02 2.61 -3.11
CA GLY A 145 -20.41 2.27 -3.43
C GLY A 145 -20.59 1.00 -4.27
N TYR A 146 -19.53 0.21 -4.47
CA TYR A 146 -19.58 -1.03 -5.26
C TYR A 146 -19.70 -2.25 -4.38
N ARG A 147 -20.48 -3.24 -4.84
CA ARG A 147 -20.64 -4.52 -4.14
C ARG A 147 -19.57 -5.49 -4.61
N LEU A 148 -18.65 -5.83 -3.73
CA LEU A 148 -17.47 -6.61 -4.07
C LEU A 148 -17.73 -8.13 -4.00
N GLY A 149 -18.75 -8.51 -3.24
CA GLY A 149 -19.17 -9.88 -2.97
C GLY A 149 -20.06 -9.91 -1.72
N ALA A 150 -19.90 -10.90 -0.85
CA ALA A 150 -20.69 -11.01 0.38
C ALA A 150 -19.90 -11.62 1.54
N LEU A 151 -20.19 -11.16 2.76
CA LEU A 151 -19.96 -11.92 3.98
C LEU A 151 -21.16 -12.86 4.15
N CYS A 152 -20.92 -14.17 4.13
CA CYS A 152 -21.99 -15.14 4.21
C CYS A 152 -21.78 -16.17 5.31
N ILE A 153 -22.91 -16.70 5.78
CA ILE A 153 -23.00 -17.86 6.65
C ILE A 153 -23.91 -18.90 5.98
N VAL A 154 -23.58 -20.17 6.15
CA VAL A 154 -24.38 -21.27 5.57
C VAL A 154 -24.54 -22.42 6.55
N ASP A 155 -25.61 -23.17 6.36
CA ASP A 155 -25.91 -24.37 7.14
C ASP A 155 -26.44 -25.50 6.26
N THR A 156 -26.32 -26.74 6.75
CA THR A 156 -26.86 -27.96 6.15
C THR A 156 -28.27 -28.30 6.65
N ALA A 157 -28.81 -27.53 7.61
CA ALA A 157 -30.21 -27.56 8.02
C ALA A 157 -30.93 -26.23 7.71
N PRO A 158 -32.23 -26.24 7.37
CA PRO A 158 -33.03 -25.03 7.21
C PRO A 158 -33.04 -24.19 8.50
N ARG A 159 -33.06 -22.85 8.37
CA ARG A 159 -33.08 -21.95 9.54
C ARG A 159 -33.90 -20.70 9.30
N ARG A 160 -34.61 -20.28 10.35
CA ARG A 160 -35.17 -18.93 10.45
C ARG A 160 -34.09 -17.95 10.91
N PHE A 161 -34.15 -16.74 10.37
CA PHE A 161 -33.18 -15.69 10.67
C PHE A 161 -33.90 -14.42 11.14
N SER A 162 -33.63 -13.99 12.38
CA SER A 162 -34.28 -12.82 12.97
C SER A 162 -33.62 -11.51 12.55
N GLU A 163 -34.34 -10.40 12.68
CA GLU A 163 -33.79 -9.07 12.37
C GLU A 163 -32.57 -8.69 13.22
N ASP A 164 -32.52 -9.10 14.49
CA ASP A 164 -31.34 -8.88 15.34
C ASP A 164 -30.10 -9.57 14.76
N LYS A 165 -30.28 -10.79 14.24
CA LYS A 165 -29.22 -11.55 13.59
C LYS A 165 -28.78 -10.91 12.27
N LEU A 166 -29.72 -10.32 11.51
CA LEU A 166 -29.41 -9.53 10.32
C LEU A 166 -28.52 -8.33 10.67
N ARG A 167 -28.89 -7.55 11.70
CA ARG A 167 -28.12 -6.39 12.14
C ARG A 167 -26.70 -6.76 12.57
N LEU A 168 -26.55 -7.88 13.29
CA LEU A 168 -25.24 -8.39 13.67
C LEU A 168 -24.39 -8.75 12.43
N LEU A 169 -24.94 -9.51 11.49
CA LEU A 169 -24.21 -9.92 10.29
C LEU A 169 -23.81 -8.72 9.42
N ALA A 170 -24.67 -7.70 9.33
CA ALA A 170 -24.37 -6.45 8.64
C ALA A 170 -23.20 -5.68 9.29
N GLY A 171 -23.13 -5.65 10.62
CA GLY A 171 -22.00 -5.05 11.34
C GLY A 171 -20.67 -5.76 11.02
N PHE A 172 -20.68 -7.09 10.94
CA PHE A 172 -19.48 -7.84 10.54
C PHE A 172 -19.09 -7.60 9.08
N ALA A 173 -20.06 -7.42 8.17
CA ALA A 173 -19.77 -7.12 6.77
C ALA A 173 -19.08 -5.75 6.63
N ASP A 174 -19.54 -4.72 7.35
CA ASP A 174 -18.88 -3.41 7.41
C ASP A 174 -17.45 -3.52 7.97
N MET A 175 -17.25 -4.29 9.04
CA MET A 175 -15.91 -4.57 9.59
C MET A 175 -15.00 -5.27 8.58
N ALA A 176 -15.53 -6.22 7.80
CA ALA A 176 -14.77 -6.93 6.77
C ALA A 176 -14.32 -5.96 5.66
N VAL A 177 -15.21 -5.09 5.17
CA VAL A 177 -14.88 -4.07 4.16
C VAL A 177 -13.81 -3.12 4.68
N ARG A 178 -13.99 -2.54 5.87
CA ARG A 178 -13.00 -1.62 6.46
C ARG A 178 -11.62 -2.26 6.60
N ARG A 179 -11.58 -3.55 6.90
CA ARG A 179 -10.33 -4.30 6.99
C ARG A 179 -9.66 -4.46 5.63
N LEU A 180 -10.43 -4.83 4.60
CA LEU A 180 -9.94 -4.95 3.23
C LEU A 180 -9.36 -3.60 2.76
N GLU A 181 -10.12 -2.52 2.89
CA GLU A 181 -9.70 -1.17 2.50
C GLU A 181 -8.46 -0.70 3.28
N LYS A 182 -8.41 -0.93 4.59
CA LYS A 182 -7.25 -0.60 5.43
C LYS A 182 -6.00 -1.36 4.97
N ARG A 183 -6.12 -2.65 4.64
CA ARG A 183 -5.00 -3.46 4.15
C ARG A 183 -4.41 -2.85 2.87
N ILE A 184 -5.27 -2.48 1.93
CA ILE A 184 -4.84 -1.87 0.66
C ILE A 184 -4.21 -0.51 0.88
N ALA A 185 -4.80 0.33 1.74
CA ALA A 185 -4.22 1.63 2.09
C ALA A 185 -2.80 1.48 2.67
N LEU A 186 -2.59 0.50 3.56
CA LEU A 186 -1.27 0.18 4.11
C LEU A 186 -0.32 -0.35 3.05
N GLN A 187 -0.77 -1.24 2.16
CA GLN A 187 0.05 -1.77 1.06
C GLN A 187 0.47 -0.66 0.09
N ARG A 188 -0.45 0.21 -0.32
CA ARG A 188 -0.16 1.38 -1.16
C ARG A 188 0.82 2.34 -0.48
N HIS A 189 0.64 2.59 0.82
CA HIS A 189 1.59 3.39 1.61
C HIS A 189 2.99 2.76 1.62
N MET A 190 3.10 1.46 1.92
CA MET A 190 4.38 0.74 1.93
C MET A 190 5.04 0.68 0.55
N ALA A 191 4.26 0.47 -0.52
CA ALA A 191 4.77 0.45 -1.90
C ALA A 191 5.33 1.82 -2.31
N SER A 192 4.65 2.90 -1.92
CA SER A 192 5.15 4.26 -2.12
C SER A 192 6.46 4.51 -1.37
N SER A 193 6.59 4.03 -0.13
CA SER A 193 7.83 4.14 0.64
C SER A 193 8.98 3.32 0.04
N ARG A 194 8.70 2.11 -0.47
CA ARG A 194 9.72 1.24 -1.10
C ARG A 194 10.25 1.80 -2.42
N ARG A 195 9.43 2.48 -3.22
CA ARG A 195 9.89 3.14 -4.45
C ARG A 195 10.92 4.23 -4.15
N LEU A 196 10.70 5.02 -3.10
CA LEU A 196 11.63 6.06 -2.69
C LEU A 196 12.98 5.50 -2.25
N LEU A 197 12.98 4.41 -1.47
CA LEU A 197 14.20 3.73 -1.03
C LEU A 197 15.00 3.16 -2.21
N ARG A 198 14.34 2.52 -3.18
CA ARG A 198 15.03 2.03 -4.39
C ARG A 198 15.65 3.16 -5.23
N THR A 199 15.00 4.32 -5.30
CA THR A 199 15.60 5.48 -5.98
C THR A 199 16.87 5.95 -5.25
N LEU A 200 16.87 5.95 -3.91
CA LEU A 200 18.06 6.27 -3.10
C LEU A 200 19.21 5.25 -3.29
N GLU A 201 18.87 3.97 -3.46
CA GLU A 201 19.83 2.89 -3.75
C GLU A 201 20.50 3.04 -5.14
N CYS A 202 19.85 3.68 -6.10
CA CYS A 202 20.42 3.88 -7.44
C CYS A 202 21.38 5.08 -7.54
N PHE A 203 21.52 5.91 -6.50
CA PHE A 203 22.50 6.99 -6.52
C PHE A 203 23.92 6.42 -6.35
N THR A 204 24.81 6.82 -7.24
CA THR A 204 26.24 6.52 -7.16
C THR A 204 26.94 7.29 -6.05
N SER A 205 26.36 8.41 -5.61
CA SER A 205 26.80 9.12 -4.40
C SER A 205 26.27 8.42 -3.15
N GLY A 206 27.12 8.28 -2.13
CA GLY A 206 26.69 7.77 -0.85
C GLY A 206 25.72 8.74 -0.16
N ILE A 207 24.58 8.24 0.31
CA ILE A 207 23.54 9.04 0.98
C ILE A 207 23.34 8.49 2.38
N LEU A 208 23.52 9.35 3.37
CA LEU A 208 23.24 9.08 4.78
C LEU A 208 22.08 9.95 5.27
N LEU A 209 21.25 9.40 6.15
CA LEU A 209 20.31 10.17 6.96
C LEU A 209 20.82 10.11 8.41
N VAL A 210 21.05 11.26 9.04
CA VAL A 210 21.56 11.33 10.41
C VAL A 210 20.66 12.16 11.31
N ASP A 211 20.62 11.79 12.59
CA ASP A 211 19.95 12.56 13.64
C ASP A 211 20.94 13.47 14.37
N THR A 212 20.89 14.77 14.08
CA THR A 212 21.85 15.72 14.66
C THR A 212 21.48 16.20 16.08
N ARG A 213 20.43 15.65 16.69
CA ARG A 213 19.98 16.02 18.05
C ARG A 213 20.88 15.47 19.15
N THR A 214 21.58 14.37 18.88
CA THR A 214 22.55 13.79 19.80
C THR A 214 23.96 14.12 19.30
N PRO A 215 24.99 14.19 20.15
CA PRO A 215 26.36 14.50 19.71
C PRO A 215 26.99 13.38 18.85
N GLU A 216 26.41 12.18 18.85
CA GLU A 216 26.88 11.00 18.11
C GLU A 216 26.42 10.94 16.65
N TRP A 217 25.48 11.80 16.26
CA TRP A 217 24.88 11.83 14.91
C TRP A 217 24.55 10.42 14.38
N PRO A 218 23.68 9.65 15.06
CA PRO A 218 23.40 8.28 14.68
C PRO A 218 22.78 8.21 13.30
N ILE A 219 23.21 7.21 12.53
CA ILE A 219 22.78 6.99 11.16
C ILE A 219 21.42 6.28 11.19
N LEU A 220 20.40 6.93 10.63
CA LEU A 220 19.06 6.38 10.49
C LEU A 220 18.87 5.63 9.17
N HIS A 221 19.67 5.95 8.15
CA HIS A 221 19.66 5.29 6.85
C HIS A 221 20.99 5.50 6.13
N ALA A 222 21.42 4.47 5.38
CA ALA A 222 22.54 4.52 4.46
C ALA A 222 22.14 3.77 3.17
N ASN A 223 22.51 4.30 2.00
CA ASN A 223 22.33 3.58 0.73
C ASN A 223 23.53 2.66 0.42
N GLU A 224 23.41 1.82 -0.61
CA GLU A 224 24.45 0.84 -0.97
C GLU A 224 25.79 1.51 -1.35
N ALA A 225 25.76 2.71 -1.95
CA ALA A 225 26.97 3.47 -2.25
C ALA A 225 27.76 3.87 -0.99
N CYS A 226 27.10 4.02 0.17
CA CYS A 226 27.81 4.17 1.45
C CYS A 226 28.59 2.91 1.83
N ALA A 227 28.07 1.72 1.52
CA ALA A 227 28.74 0.46 1.81
C ALA A 227 30.00 0.29 0.99
N GLU A 228 29.99 0.70 -0.29
CA GLU A 228 31.17 0.71 -1.14
C GLU A 228 32.25 1.69 -0.63
N LEU A 229 31.85 2.86 -0.12
CA LEU A 229 32.78 3.88 0.37
C LEU A 229 33.41 3.53 1.72
N THR A 230 32.63 2.94 2.63
CA THR A 230 33.04 2.65 4.01
C THR A 230 33.54 1.23 4.20
N GLY A 231 33.18 0.30 3.31
CA GLY A 231 33.51 -1.13 3.40
C GLY A 231 32.58 -1.94 4.32
N GLU A 232 31.55 -1.32 4.90
CA GLU A 232 30.57 -1.94 5.79
C GLU A 232 29.19 -2.03 5.11
N PRO A 233 28.47 -3.16 5.20
CA PRO A 233 27.16 -3.29 4.56
C PRO A 233 26.17 -2.26 5.11
N ALA A 234 25.33 -1.67 4.24
CA ALA A 234 24.41 -0.58 4.60
C ALA A 234 23.49 -0.91 5.79
N GLY A 235 23.09 -2.18 5.93
CA GLY A 235 22.30 -2.66 7.07
C GLY A 235 23.03 -2.63 8.41
N GLY A 236 24.36 -2.74 8.42
CA GLY A 236 25.21 -2.66 9.61
C GLY A 236 25.53 -1.22 10.05
N LEU A 237 25.34 -0.25 9.15
CA LEU A 237 25.57 1.18 9.44
C LEU A 237 24.39 1.83 10.17
N THR A 238 23.19 1.25 10.10
CA THR A 238 21.99 1.83 10.71
C THR A 238 22.04 1.68 12.23
N GLY A 239 21.94 2.80 12.96
CA GLY A 239 22.04 2.87 14.42
C GLY A 239 23.45 3.17 14.93
N GLU A 240 24.46 3.12 14.08
CA GLU A 240 25.85 3.45 14.43
C GLU A 240 26.11 4.96 14.39
N SER A 241 27.12 5.38 15.15
CA SER A 241 27.60 6.77 15.19
C SER A 241 28.32 7.13 13.88
N MET A 242 27.96 8.25 13.26
CA MET A 242 28.59 8.71 12.02
C MET A 242 30.11 8.90 12.17
N TRP A 243 30.57 9.26 13.38
CA TRP A 243 31.98 9.49 13.69
C TRP A 243 32.84 8.21 13.70
N LYS A 244 32.20 7.03 13.70
CA LYS A 244 32.92 5.76 13.46
C LYS A 244 33.38 5.65 12.01
N LEU A 245 32.60 6.20 11.08
CA LEU A 245 32.82 6.08 9.63
C LEU A 245 33.67 7.22 9.06
N TYR A 246 33.68 8.38 9.70
CA TYR A 246 34.35 9.58 9.18
C TYR A 246 35.24 10.25 10.22
N SER A 247 36.45 10.65 9.83
CA SER A 247 37.30 11.55 10.60
C SER A 247 37.35 12.93 9.95
N LEU A 248 37.05 13.97 10.73
CA LEU A 248 37.01 15.35 10.25
C LEU A 248 38.39 15.88 9.84
N VAL A 249 38.42 16.75 8.83
CA VAL A 249 39.63 17.40 8.32
C VAL A 249 39.46 18.91 8.42
N GLY A 250 40.37 19.57 9.16
CA GLY A 250 40.39 21.04 9.30
C GLY A 250 39.55 21.60 10.45
N GLU A 251 38.77 20.75 11.13
CA GLU A 251 38.03 21.09 12.35
C GLU A 251 37.83 19.84 13.23
N THR A 252 37.60 20.05 14.52
CA THR A 252 37.26 18.98 15.49
C THR A 252 35.76 18.74 15.57
N GLN A 253 35.36 17.59 16.12
CA GLN A 253 33.94 17.25 16.32
C GLN A 253 33.24 18.26 17.23
N GLU A 254 33.93 18.75 18.27
CA GLU A 254 33.40 19.75 19.19
C GLU A 254 33.15 21.10 18.50
N GLU A 255 34.10 21.55 17.66
CA GLU A 255 33.96 22.79 16.87
C GLU A 255 32.80 22.69 15.87
N LEU A 256 32.65 21.54 15.20
CA LEU A 256 31.56 21.29 14.26
C LEU A 256 30.19 21.26 14.97
N LEU A 257 30.10 20.58 16.12
CA LEU A 257 28.87 20.52 16.93
C LEU A 257 28.48 21.90 17.44
N ALA A 258 29.44 22.71 17.89
CA ALA A 258 29.20 24.10 18.30
C ALA A 258 28.71 24.96 17.13
N ARG A 259 29.36 24.86 15.96
CA ARG A 259 28.94 25.56 14.73
C ARG A 259 27.54 25.14 14.29
N HIS A 260 27.22 23.85 14.39
CA HIS A 260 25.90 23.32 14.08
C HIS A 260 24.82 23.80 15.06
N ALA A 261 25.15 23.90 16.34
CA ALA A 261 24.23 24.43 17.37
C ALA A 261 23.90 25.92 17.16
N GLU A 262 24.84 26.69 16.59
CA GLU A 262 24.64 28.10 16.24
C GLU A 262 23.91 28.31 14.89
N LEU A 263 23.95 27.32 14.00
CA LEU A 263 23.22 27.33 12.73
C LEU A 263 21.71 27.24 13.00
N ALA A 264 20.93 28.16 12.42
CA ALA A 264 19.48 28.08 12.51
C ALA A 264 18.98 26.78 11.84
N PRO A 265 17.99 26.08 12.43
CA PRO A 265 17.46 24.85 11.86
C PRO A 265 16.99 25.11 10.43
N ALA A 266 17.46 24.29 9.49
CA ALA A 266 17.23 24.36 8.04
C ALA A 266 18.31 25.04 7.17
N HIS A 267 19.56 25.14 7.63
CA HIS A 267 20.68 25.55 6.76
C HIS A 267 21.47 24.35 6.23
N ASP A 268 21.81 24.41 4.93
CA ASP A 268 22.81 23.52 4.31
C ASP A 268 24.20 23.84 4.88
N PHE A 269 25.01 22.82 5.12
CA PHE A 269 26.43 22.99 5.47
C PHE A 269 27.28 21.88 4.86
N MET A 270 28.58 22.11 4.78
CA MET A 270 29.54 21.15 4.24
C MET A 270 30.62 20.86 5.26
N VAL A 271 31.08 19.62 5.25
CA VAL A 271 32.15 19.14 6.12
C VAL A 271 33.11 18.32 5.29
N HIS A 272 34.41 18.56 5.46
CA HIS A 272 35.44 17.73 4.84
C HIS A 272 35.87 16.66 5.82
N ALA A 273 35.88 15.41 5.36
CA ALA A 273 36.24 14.28 6.20
C ALA A 273 37.03 13.23 5.40
N ARG A 274 37.69 12.32 6.09
CA ARG A 274 38.23 11.09 5.51
C ARG A 274 37.31 9.94 5.89
N ALA A 275 36.92 9.15 4.90
CA ALA A 275 36.19 7.90 5.16
C ALA A 275 37.16 6.89 5.78
N ARG A 276 36.82 6.32 6.94
CA ARG A 276 37.58 5.24 7.56
C ARG A 276 37.24 3.95 6.83
N GLN A 277 38.17 3.41 6.05
CA GLN A 277 38.03 2.08 5.46
C GLN A 277 38.60 1.01 6.40
N ALA A 278 37.94 -0.13 6.50
CA ALA A 278 38.35 -1.26 7.33
C ALA A 278 39.60 -2.01 6.80
N ARG A 279 40.15 -1.64 5.63
CA ARG A 279 41.32 -2.28 5.03
C ARG A 279 42.29 -1.27 4.42
N ASP A 280 43.48 -1.21 5.02
CA ASP A 280 44.72 -0.52 4.62
C ASP A 280 44.85 0.99 4.87
N ASP A 281 46.02 1.35 5.39
CA ASP A 281 46.30 2.54 6.19
C ASP A 281 47.14 3.61 5.45
N ASP A 282 46.99 3.80 4.12
CA ASP A 282 47.78 4.87 3.47
C ASP A 282 47.17 5.63 2.28
N ALA A 283 45.85 5.62 2.10
CA ALA A 283 45.17 6.60 1.24
C ALA A 283 43.66 6.65 1.49
N THR A 284 43.22 6.93 2.73
CA THR A 284 41.79 7.16 2.97
C THR A 284 41.29 8.35 2.14
N PRO A 285 40.27 8.16 1.28
CA PRO A 285 39.84 9.20 0.35
C PRO A 285 39.27 10.40 1.11
N LEU A 286 39.70 11.59 0.70
CA LEU A 286 39.07 12.83 1.14
C LEU A 286 37.67 12.89 0.52
N VAL A 287 36.68 13.05 1.38
CA VAL A 287 35.27 13.17 0.99
C VAL A 287 34.72 14.49 1.48
N THR A 288 33.80 15.05 0.72
CA THR A 288 32.99 16.19 1.14
C THR A 288 31.60 15.68 1.47
N LEU A 289 31.18 15.93 2.71
CA LEU A 289 29.86 15.61 3.23
C LEU A 289 29.01 16.87 3.14
N ARG A 290 28.04 16.88 2.23
CA ARG A 290 27.08 17.98 2.12
C ARG A 290 25.82 17.63 2.89
N PHE A 291 25.57 18.34 3.98
CA PHE A 291 24.40 18.17 4.83
C PHE A 291 23.28 19.10 4.37
N ARG A 292 22.11 18.52 4.12
CA ARG A 292 20.86 19.23 3.85
C ARG A 292 19.79 18.85 4.86
N PRO A 293 19.02 19.79 5.41
CA PRO A 293 17.96 19.49 6.35
C PRO A 293 16.88 18.61 5.68
N ALA A 294 16.45 17.57 6.38
CA ALA A 294 15.31 16.76 5.98
C ALA A 294 14.01 17.51 6.35
N SER A 295 13.56 18.41 5.48
CA SER A 295 12.33 19.18 5.72
C SER A 295 11.08 18.37 5.43
N GLU A 296 10.10 18.39 6.35
CA GLU A 296 8.72 17.94 6.06
C GLU A 296 7.93 18.96 5.21
N GLY A 297 8.40 20.21 5.10
CA GLY A 297 7.75 21.31 4.39
C GLY A 297 8.28 21.53 2.96
N SER A 298 7.37 21.91 2.05
CA SER A 298 7.69 22.29 0.66
C SER A 298 8.57 23.53 0.61
N LEU A 299 9.78 23.38 0.08
CA LEU A 299 10.57 24.45 -0.50
C LEU A 299 10.70 24.11 -1.99
N ASP A 300 9.91 24.82 -2.81
CA ASP A 300 9.88 24.77 -4.27
C ASP A 300 9.04 23.64 -4.92
N PRO A 301 8.05 23.94 -5.79
CA PRO A 301 7.30 22.95 -6.59
C PRO A 301 8.13 22.11 -7.56
N TYR A 302 9.42 22.40 -7.74
CA TYR A 302 10.29 21.68 -8.68
C TYR A 302 11.31 20.73 -8.01
N THR A 303 11.38 20.69 -6.68
CA THR A 303 12.32 19.82 -5.96
C THR A 303 11.63 18.50 -5.55
N PRO A 304 12.11 17.33 -6.02
CA PRO A 304 11.49 16.05 -5.66
C PRO A 304 11.61 15.77 -4.15
N HIS A 305 10.47 15.46 -3.54
CA HIS A 305 10.35 15.18 -2.11
C HIS A 305 11.07 13.88 -1.72
N VAL A 306 12.10 13.96 -0.88
CA VAL A 306 12.64 12.78 -0.17
C VAL A 306 11.97 12.73 1.20
N ARG A 307 10.84 12.02 1.31
CA ARG A 307 10.21 11.76 2.62
C ARG A 307 11.01 10.72 3.39
N LEU A 308 11.13 10.92 4.71
CA LEU A 308 11.78 9.98 5.61
C LEU A 308 11.16 8.57 5.45
N PRO A 309 11.98 7.51 5.36
CA PRO A 309 11.44 6.15 5.36
C PRO A 309 10.74 5.85 6.68
N ALA A 310 9.59 5.16 6.62
CA ALA A 310 8.76 4.84 7.79
C ALA A 310 9.46 3.95 8.84
N THR A 311 10.66 3.45 8.56
CA THR A 311 11.54 2.73 9.48
C THR A 311 12.25 3.65 10.47
N ALA A 312 12.29 4.96 10.21
CA ALA A 312 12.73 5.95 11.20
C ALA A 312 11.62 6.08 12.25
N THR A 313 11.80 5.42 13.39
CA THR A 313 10.88 5.44 14.53
C THR A 313 10.69 6.88 15.01
N CYS A 314 9.65 7.56 14.52
CA CYS A 314 9.35 8.90 14.97
C CYS A 314 8.69 8.80 16.35
N ALA A 315 9.45 9.14 17.39
CA ALA A 315 8.91 9.35 18.73
C ALA A 315 7.79 10.41 18.67
N PRO A 316 6.71 10.25 19.46
CA PRO A 316 5.54 11.11 19.36
C PRO A 316 5.77 12.39 20.18
N GLN A 317 6.50 13.35 19.63
CA GLN A 317 6.44 14.75 20.09
C GLN A 317 7.03 15.68 19.02
N ARG A 318 6.26 16.72 18.67
CA ARG A 318 6.58 17.79 17.72
C ARG A 318 7.70 18.70 18.23
N GLU A 319 8.89 18.16 18.44
CA GLU A 319 10.12 18.95 18.52
C GLU A 319 10.74 18.95 17.11
N LYS A 320 11.18 20.14 16.65
CA LYS A 320 11.75 20.37 15.32
C LYS A 320 12.70 19.22 14.95
N LEU A 321 12.34 18.45 13.92
CA LEU A 321 13.17 17.37 13.41
C LEU A 321 14.47 17.96 12.85
N SER A 322 15.56 17.95 13.63
CA SER A 322 16.92 18.30 13.18
C SER A 322 17.57 17.10 12.47
N LEU A 323 16.85 16.51 11.52
CA LEU A 323 17.32 15.41 10.68
C LEU A 323 18.02 15.99 9.46
N TYR A 324 19.11 15.37 9.02
CA TYR A 324 19.88 15.84 7.87
C TYR A 324 20.21 14.68 6.91
N PHE A 325 20.03 14.92 5.62
CA PHE A 325 20.62 14.10 4.57
C PHE A 325 22.04 14.57 4.31
N ALA A 326 23.02 13.67 4.48
CA ALA A 326 24.39 13.89 4.06
C ALA A 326 24.64 13.16 2.73
N VAL A 327 24.97 13.93 1.69
CA VAL A 327 25.43 13.39 0.41
C VAL A 327 26.95 13.40 0.42
N ILE A 328 27.54 12.25 0.10
CA ILE A 328 28.98 12.03 0.08
C ILE A 328 29.47 12.20 -1.35
N GLU A 329 30.30 13.21 -1.56
CA GLU A 329 30.98 13.44 -2.83
C GLU A 329 32.46 13.13 -2.66
N ALA A 330 33.01 12.27 -3.51
CA ALA A 330 34.45 12.04 -3.58
C ALA A 330 35.11 13.30 -4.16
N GLY A 331 35.94 13.97 -3.36
CA GLY A 331 36.45 15.31 -3.69
C GLY A 331 37.96 15.42 -3.59
N GLY A 332 38.59 15.79 -4.71
CA GLY A 332 39.98 16.26 -4.76
C GLY A 332 40.22 17.50 -3.88
N ALA A 333 41.49 17.72 -3.55
CA ALA A 333 42.03 18.68 -2.57
C ALA A 333 41.40 20.10 -2.57
N PRO A 334 41.40 20.81 -1.42
CA PRO A 334 40.74 22.10 -1.28
C PRO A 334 41.50 23.18 -2.06
N ALA A 335 40.89 23.72 -3.12
CA ALA A 335 41.31 25.01 -3.65
C ALA A 335 40.76 26.09 -2.72
N GLY A 336 41.64 26.74 -1.95
CA GLY A 336 41.28 27.85 -1.09
C GLY A 336 40.70 29.01 -1.89
N GLN A 337 39.38 29.15 -1.87
CA GLN A 337 38.66 30.40 -2.09
C GLN A 337 37.22 30.22 -1.58
N PRO A 338 36.66 31.19 -0.84
CA PRO A 338 35.24 31.16 -0.53
C PRO A 338 34.47 31.17 -1.86
N CYS A 339 33.63 30.16 -2.08
CA CYS A 339 32.78 30.08 -3.24
C CYS A 339 31.76 31.23 -3.16
N GLN A 340 32.08 32.36 -3.81
CA GLN A 340 31.07 33.35 -4.14
C GLN A 340 30.03 32.65 -4.99
N ALA A 341 28.75 32.85 -4.64
CA ALA A 341 27.64 32.37 -5.43
C ALA A 341 27.90 32.72 -6.90
N PRO A 342 27.73 31.79 -7.86
CA PRO A 342 27.82 32.15 -9.26
C PRO A 342 26.75 33.21 -9.52
N ASP A 343 27.19 34.42 -9.87
CA ASP A 343 26.33 35.45 -10.42
C ASP A 343 25.60 34.84 -11.62
N LEU A 344 24.32 34.54 -11.41
CA LEU A 344 23.40 34.18 -12.47
C LEU A 344 23.45 35.32 -13.50
N PRO A 345 23.75 35.05 -14.78
CA PRO A 345 23.63 36.09 -15.79
C PRO A 345 22.18 36.55 -15.80
N ALA A 346 21.96 37.84 -15.55
CA ALA A 346 20.66 38.47 -15.73
C ALA A 346 20.27 38.30 -17.21
N VAL A 347 19.42 37.32 -17.48
CA VAL A 347 18.79 37.16 -18.79
C VAL A 347 17.75 38.26 -18.93
N HIS A 348 18.21 39.46 -19.31
CA HIS A 348 17.37 40.43 -20.01
C HIS A 348 17.14 39.92 -21.44
N GLY A 349 16.29 38.90 -21.55
CA GLY A 349 15.75 38.41 -22.81
C GLY A 349 14.29 38.85 -22.93
N THR A 350 14.05 39.94 -23.67
CA THR A 350 12.70 40.40 -24.01
C THR A 350 11.98 39.35 -24.86
N CYS A 351 11.19 38.48 -24.23
CA CYS A 351 10.23 37.64 -24.94
C CYS A 351 9.04 38.51 -25.41
N ARG A 352 9.13 38.93 -26.66
CA ARG A 352 8.02 39.47 -27.46
C ARG A 352 6.94 38.39 -27.60
N PRO A 353 5.65 38.66 -27.33
CA PRO A 353 4.60 37.67 -27.50
C PRO A 353 4.38 37.37 -29.00
N PRO A 354 4.23 36.08 -29.40
CA PRO A 354 3.85 35.73 -30.76
C PRO A 354 2.41 36.18 -31.03
N GLY A 355 2.24 36.82 -32.19
CA GLY A 355 1.06 37.56 -32.60
C GLY A 355 -0.23 36.75 -32.68
N THR A 356 -1.29 37.39 -32.22
CA THR A 356 -2.69 37.14 -32.60
C THR A 356 -2.88 37.27 -34.11
N PRO A 357 -3.40 36.25 -34.81
CA PRO A 357 -4.00 36.45 -36.12
C PRO A 357 -5.42 37.00 -35.94
N SER A 358 -5.55 38.31 -36.13
CA SER A 358 -6.83 38.97 -36.40
C SER A 358 -7.22 38.73 -37.85
N GLY A 359 -8.25 37.94 -38.08
CA GLY A 359 -8.96 37.83 -39.35
C GLY A 359 -10.45 38.00 -39.10
N ALA A 360 -10.94 39.24 -39.15
CA ALA A 360 -12.36 39.54 -39.21
C ALA A 360 -12.81 39.68 -40.68
N VAL A 361 -14.14 39.61 -40.87
CA VAL A 361 -14.94 39.84 -42.09
C VAL A 361 -15.22 38.53 -42.87
N ALA A 362 -16.46 38.07 -43.10
CA ALA A 362 -17.73 38.78 -43.26
C ALA A 362 -18.94 37.97 -42.78
N ARG A 363 -19.93 38.67 -42.23
CA ARG A 363 -21.35 38.28 -42.27
C ARG A 363 -21.89 38.48 -43.69
N ARG A 364 -22.66 37.53 -44.21
CA ARG A 364 -23.79 37.80 -45.11
C ARG A 364 -24.98 36.92 -44.75
N ASN A 365 -26.14 37.57 -44.73
CA ASN A 365 -27.49 37.10 -44.42
C ASN A 365 -28.05 36.12 -45.47
N ALA A 366 -29.07 35.35 -45.05
CA ALA A 366 -30.34 35.03 -45.74
C ALA A 366 -30.82 33.62 -45.29
N SER A 367 -31.78 33.49 -44.38
CA SER A 367 -33.24 33.43 -44.63
C SER A 367 -33.70 32.20 -45.43
N ALA A 368 -34.23 31.20 -44.73
CA ALA A 368 -35.48 30.46 -44.99
C ALA A 368 -35.54 29.24 -44.07
#